data_AF-A0A316ND73-F1
#
_entry.id   AF-A0A316ND73-F1
#
_cell.length_a   1.000
_cell.length_b   1.000
_cell.length_c   1.000
_cell.angle_alpha   90.00
_cell.angle_beta   90.00
_cell.angle_gamma   90.00
#
_symmetry.space_group_name_H-M   'P 1'
#
loop_
_entity.id
_entity.type
_entity.pdbx_description
1 polymer ?
#
loop_
_entity_poly.entity_id
_entity_poly.type
_entity_poly.pdbx_seq_one_letter_code
_entity_poly.pdbx_strand_id
1 'polypeptide(L)'
;MQKDGKSHYDIPVQRIELKVDDYIIGNGEQHIIMPIVSLNLESCPDFKPGDRFVLALNKYQYGGYKNTASVASYFYISNDNKVYPAGEEEDFLRFSGMELEPFKRVIASMA
;
A
#
# COMPACT_ATOMS: atom_id res chain seq x y z
N MET A 1 -30.85 -16.79 27.84
CA MET A 1 -29.41 -17.12 27.71
C MET A 1 -28.89 -16.43 26.47
N GLN A 2 -28.19 -15.30 26.64
CA GLN A 2 -27.41 -14.69 25.56
C GLN A 2 -26.21 -15.62 25.29
N LYS A 3 -26.09 -16.14 24.07
CA LYS A 3 -24.86 -16.79 23.62
C LYS A 3 -23.98 -15.69 23.06
N ASP A 4 -23.00 -15.30 23.88
CA ASP A 4 -22.01 -14.29 23.55
C ASP A 4 -21.38 -14.55 22.19
N GLY A 5 -21.55 -13.56 21.32
CA GLY A 5 -20.74 -13.42 20.13
C GLY A 5 -19.32 -13.03 20.52
N LYS A 6 -18.38 -13.56 19.73
CA LYS A 6 -17.15 -12.95 19.23
C LYS A 6 -16.28 -14.10 18.76
N SER A 7 -16.24 -14.34 17.45
CA SER A 7 -15.17 -15.17 16.90
C SER A 7 -13.87 -14.40 17.10
N HIS A 8 -13.07 -14.79 18.09
CA HIS A 8 -11.67 -14.41 18.18
C HIS A 8 -10.91 -15.21 17.13
N TYR A 9 -10.98 -14.78 15.88
CA TYR A 9 -10.01 -15.22 14.90
C TYR A 9 -8.73 -14.46 15.20
N ASP A 10 -7.73 -15.15 15.75
CA ASP A 10 -6.34 -14.68 15.76
C ASP A 10 -5.84 -14.75 14.31
N ILE A 11 -6.22 -13.75 13.51
CA ILE A 11 -5.79 -13.63 12.12
C ILE A 11 -4.30 -13.28 12.15
N PRO A 12 -3.41 -14.12 11.60
CA PRO A 12 -1.99 -13.78 11.51
C PRO A 12 -1.79 -12.45 10.78
N VAL A 13 -0.95 -11.59 11.33
CA VAL A 13 -0.61 -10.27 10.75
C VAL A 13 0.89 -10.22 10.51
N GLN A 14 1.27 -10.03 9.25
CA GLN A 14 2.63 -9.64 8.89
C GLN A 14 2.77 -8.13 9.08
N ARG A 15 3.89 -7.68 9.65
CA ARG A 15 4.17 -6.25 9.81
C ARG A 15 5.35 -5.89 8.93
N ILE A 16 5.18 -4.83 8.14
CA ILE A 16 6.23 -4.32 7.27
C ILE A 16 6.61 -2.93 7.73
N GLU A 17 7.89 -2.75 7.98
CA GLU A 17 8.47 -1.46 8.31
C GLU A 17 8.89 -0.77 7.02
N LEU A 18 8.46 0.48 6.87
CA LEU A 18 8.70 1.27 5.68
C LEU A 18 9.34 2.60 6.08
N LYS A 19 10.35 3.00 5.33
CA LYS A 19 10.85 4.38 5.34
C LYS A 19 10.11 5.16 4.25
N VAL A 20 9.60 6.33 4.60
CA VAL A 20 8.89 7.21 3.68
C VAL A 20 9.85 8.26 3.15
N ASP A 21 10.05 8.27 1.83
CA ASP A 21 10.89 9.26 1.15
C ASP A 21 10.10 10.53 0.77
N ASP A 22 8.81 10.40 0.46
CA ASP A 22 7.99 11.50 -0.07
C ASP A 22 6.48 11.26 0.18
N TYR A 23 5.70 12.34 0.18
CA TYR A 23 4.23 12.33 0.24
C TYR A 23 3.65 13.00 -1.00
N ILE A 24 2.92 12.23 -1.80
CA ILE A 24 2.19 12.77 -2.96
C ILE A 24 0.94 13.52 -2.50
N ILE A 25 0.19 12.92 -1.57
CA ILE A 25 -1.01 13.47 -0.95
C ILE A 25 -0.93 13.25 0.55
N GLY A 26 -1.34 14.25 1.33
CA GLY A 26 -1.35 14.19 2.79
C GLY A 26 0.03 14.42 3.42
N ASN A 27 0.19 13.94 4.65
CA ASN A 27 1.44 14.01 5.42
C ASN A 27 1.49 12.89 6.47
N GLY A 28 2.66 12.66 7.07
CA GLY A 28 2.83 11.60 8.06
C GLY A 28 4.24 11.50 8.64
N GLU A 29 4.54 10.32 9.19
CA GLU A 29 5.82 9.99 9.80
C GLU A 29 6.81 9.40 8.78
N GLN A 30 8.11 9.72 8.92
CA GLN A 30 9.17 9.21 8.05
C GLN A 30 9.38 7.69 8.16
N HIS A 31 8.86 7.07 9.21
CA HIS A 31 8.90 5.64 9.44
C HIS A 31 7.49 5.19 9.78
N ILE A 32 6.97 4.21 9.06
CA ILE A 32 5.62 3.68 9.28
C ILE A 32 5.65 2.16 9.38
N ILE A 33 4.74 1.62 10.18
CA ILE A 33 4.47 0.18 10.24
C ILE A 33 3.14 -0.08 9.54
N MET A 34 3.18 -0.92 8.53
CA MET A 34 2.00 -1.38 7.78
C MET A 34 1.69 -2.83 8.15
N PRO A 35 0.61 -3.10 8.92
CA PRO A 35 0.09 -4.45 9.11
C PRO A 35 -0.62 -4.95 7.84
N ILE A 36 -0.24 -6.15 7.39
CA ILE A 36 -0.90 -6.91 6.34
C ILE A 36 -1.52 -8.15 6.99
N VAL A 37 -2.85 -8.23 6.98
CA VAL A 37 -3.58 -9.42 7.44
C VAL A 37 -3.38 -10.57 6.46
N SER A 38 -3.35 -11.81 6.96
CA SER A 38 -3.06 -13.00 6.15
C SER A 38 -3.93 -13.16 4.91
N LEU A 39 -5.20 -12.74 4.96
CA LEU A 39 -6.13 -12.74 3.81
C LEU A 39 -5.68 -11.84 2.65
N ASN A 40 -4.84 -10.84 2.91
CA ASN A 40 -4.35 -9.91 1.90
C ASN A 40 -2.94 -10.28 1.39
N LEU A 41 -2.31 -11.33 1.94
CA LEU A 41 -0.94 -11.71 1.57
C LEU A 41 -0.84 -12.14 0.10
N GLU A 42 -1.86 -12.81 -0.42
CA GLU A 42 -1.89 -13.24 -1.83
C GLU A 42 -2.01 -12.07 -2.81
N SER A 43 -2.46 -10.90 -2.34
CA SER A 43 -2.65 -9.70 -3.15
C SER A 43 -1.61 -8.61 -2.90
N CYS A 44 -0.70 -8.81 -1.93
CA CYS A 44 0.34 -7.85 -1.64
C CYS A 44 1.65 -8.22 -2.35
N PRO A 45 2.49 -7.24 -2.72
CA PRO A 45 3.84 -7.51 -3.21
C PRO A 45 4.66 -8.35 -2.22
N ASP A 46 5.61 -9.12 -2.73
CA ASP A 46 6.68 -9.74 -1.93
C ASP A 46 7.71 -8.67 -1.56
N PHE A 47 7.45 -7.94 -0.47
CA PHE A 47 8.29 -6.82 -0.04
C PHE A 47 9.71 -7.27 0.34
N LYS A 48 10.71 -6.81 -0.41
CA LYS A 48 12.12 -7.06 -0.09
C LYS A 48 12.83 -5.78 0.34
N PRO A 49 13.85 -5.88 1.22
CA PRO A 49 14.68 -4.73 1.55
C PRO A 49 15.27 -4.09 0.28
N GLY A 50 15.05 -2.79 0.13
CA GLY A 50 15.51 -2.01 -1.03
C GLY A 50 14.47 -1.81 -2.13
N ASP A 51 13.36 -2.56 -2.11
CA ASP A 51 12.25 -2.30 -3.01
C ASP A 51 11.63 -0.94 -2.73
N ARG A 52 11.17 -0.28 -3.80
CA ARG A 52 10.57 1.05 -3.75
C ARG A 52 9.15 0.96 -4.27
N PHE A 53 8.22 1.60 -3.56
CA PHE A 53 6.81 1.59 -3.89
C PHE A 53 6.19 2.97 -3.72
N VAL A 54 5.16 3.26 -4.51
CA VAL A 54 4.12 4.22 -4.13
C VAL A 54 2.96 3.44 -3.53
N LEU A 55 2.51 3.88 -2.35
CA LEU A 55 1.46 3.20 -1.59
C LEU A 55 0.28 4.14 -1.34
N ALA A 56 -0.93 3.67 -1.61
CA ALA A 56 -2.17 4.36 -1.23
C ALA A 56 -2.65 3.85 0.14
N LEU A 57 -2.43 4.64 1.19
CA LEU A 57 -2.63 4.21 2.57
C LEU A 57 -3.69 5.04 3.31
N ASN A 58 -4.47 4.36 4.16
CA ASN A 58 -5.35 4.96 5.16
C ASN A 58 -4.72 4.86 6.55
N LYS A 59 -4.81 5.93 7.34
CA LYS A 59 -4.37 5.93 8.73
C LYS A 59 -5.32 5.09 9.58
N TYR A 60 -4.77 4.22 10.43
CA TYR A 60 -5.55 3.42 11.37
C TYR A 60 -5.79 4.21 12.67
N GLN A 61 -6.96 4.01 13.32
CA GLN A 61 -7.36 4.77 14.51
C GLN A 61 -6.40 4.60 15.71
N TYR A 62 -5.65 3.50 15.75
CA TYR A 62 -4.75 3.14 16.86
C TYR A 62 -3.25 3.29 16.50
N GLY A 63 -2.95 4.08 15.46
CA GLY A 63 -1.60 4.19 14.90
C GLY A 63 -1.32 3.16 13.82
N GLY A 64 -0.36 3.46 12.95
CA GLY A 64 -0.06 2.67 11.75
C GLY A 64 -0.94 2.99 10.55
N TYR A 65 -0.63 2.33 9.43
CA TYR A 65 -1.24 2.58 8.13
C TYR A 65 -1.73 1.26 7.51
N LYS A 66 -2.86 1.28 6.80
CA LYS A 66 -3.35 0.12 6.03
C LYS A 66 -3.54 0.49 4.57
N ASN A 67 -3.44 -0.48 3.66
CA ASN A 67 -3.76 -0.28 2.26
C ASN A 67 -5.23 0.15 2.08
N THR A 68 -5.49 0.98 1.07
CA THR A 68 -6.84 1.49 0.76
C THR A 68 -7.71 0.42 0.09
N ALA A 69 -7.09 -0.40 -0.77
CA ALA A 69 -7.67 -1.52 -1.50
C ALA A 69 -6.62 -2.63 -1.66
N SER A 70 -7.05 -3.88 -1.84
CA SER A 70 -6.14 -5.04 -1.82
C SER A 70 -5.12 -5.08 -2.95
N VAL A 71 -5.43 -4.49 -4.11
CA VAL A 71 -4.59 -4.59 -5.32
C VAL A 71 -4.18 -3.21 -5.84
N ALA A 72 -5.14 -2.30 -5.96
CA ALA A 72 -4.95 -0.92 -6.42
C ALA A 72 -4.07 -0.01 -5.53
N SER A 73 -3.60 -0.50 -4.38
CA SER A 73 -2.82 0.30 -3.43
C SER A 73 -1.31 0.19 -3.58
N TYR A 74 -0.82 -0.66 -4.47
CA TYR A 74 0.60 -0.97 -4.60
C TYR A 74 1.09 -0.65 -6.02
N PHE A 75 2.06 0.28 -6.12
CA PHE A 75 2.74 0.58 -7.36
C PHE A 75 4.25 0.42 -7.17
N TYR A 76 4.86 -0.54 -7.84
CA TYR A 76 6.30 -0.78 -7.80
C TYR A 76 7.06 0.29 -8.57
N ILE A 77 8.19 0.75 -8.02
CA ILE A 77 9.11 1.68 -8.66
C ILE A 77 10.36 0.90 -9.08
N SER A 78 10.57 0.76 -10.38
CA SER A 78 11.75 0.10 -10.94
C SER A 78 13.02 0.95 -10.75
N ASN A 79 14.18 0.32 -10.99
CA ASN A 79 15.48 0.98 -10.91
C ASN A 79 15.65 2.15 -11.89
N ASP A 80 14.93 2.15 -13.02
CA ASP A 80 14.89 3.26 -13.98
C ASP A 80 13.81 4.31 -13.67
N ASN A 81 13.29 4.34 -12.43
CA ASN A 81 12.26 5.27 -11.94
C ASN A 81 10.93 5.22 -12.69
N LYS A 82 10.57 4.05 -13.24
CA LYS A 82 9.25 3.81 -13.82
C LYS A 82 8.34 3.11 -12.82
N VAL A 83 7.05 3.37 -12.98
CA VAL A 83 6.00 2.89 -12.09
C VAL A 83 5.24 1.75 -12.75
N TYR A 84 4.97 0.68 -11.99
CA TYR A 84 4.22 -0.47 -12.44
C TYR A 84 3.18 -0.84 -11.38
N PRO A 85 1.88 -0.95 -11.72
CA PRO A 85 0.89 -1.42 -10.77
C PRO A 85 1.18 -2.87 -10.37
N ALA A 86 0.94 -3.22 -9.11
CA ALA A 86 1.05 -4.61 -8.67
C ALA A 86 -0.12 -5.49 -9.16
N GLY A 87 -1.20 -4.87 -9.65
CA GLY A 87 -2.40 -5.55 -10.14
C GLY A 87 -2.61 -5.43 -11.65
N GLU A 88 -3.34 -6.40 -12.19
CA GLU A 88 -3.76 -6.45 -13.61
C GLU A 88 -5.06 -5.70 -13.90
N GLU A 89 -5.61 -4.97 -12.93
CA GLU A 89 -6.83 -4.17 -13.11
C GLU A 89 -6.63 -3.10 -14.19
N GLU A 90 -7.49 -3.10 -15.22
CA GLU A 90 -7.34 -2.27 -16.44
C GLU A 90 -7.14 -0.77 -16.14
N ASP A 91 -7.85 -0.25 -15.14
CA ASP A 91 -7.80 1.16 -14.74
C ASP A 91 -6.41 1.62 -14.26
N PHE A 92 -5.59 0.68 -13.76
CA PHE A 92 -4.24 0.96 -13.27
C PHE A 92 -3.14 0.62 -14.28
N LEU A 93 -3.42 -0.22 -15.28
CA LEU A 93 -2.47 -0.55 -16.35
C LEU A 93 -2.02 0.68 -17.14
N ARG A 94 -2.85 1.73 -17.23
CA ARG A 94 -2.47 3.02 -17.85
C ARG A 94 -1.27 3.71 -17.19
N PHE A 95 -0.94 3.36 -15.96
CA PHE A 95 0.22 3.89 -15.23
C PHE A 95 1.49 3.06 -15.43
N SER A 96 1.38 1.87 -16.05
CA SER A 96 2.50 0.96 -16.26
C SER A 96 3.56 1.57 -17.17
N GLY A 97 4.82 1.57 -16.71
CA GLY A 97 5.95 2.15 -17.42
C GLY A 97 6.01 3.68 -17.39
N MET A 98 5.13 4.35 -16.63
CA MET A 98 5.16 5.80 -16.49
C MET A 98 6.32 6.23 -15.60
N GLU A 99 7.01 7.31 -15.99
CA GLU A 99 8.04 7.94 -15.14
C GLU A 99 7.44 8.42 -13.81
N LEU A 100 8.21 8.29 -12.72
CA LEU A 100 7.73 8.55 -11.35
C LEU A 100 7.17 9.97 -11.16
N GLU A 101 7.85 11.01 -11.64
CA GLU A 101 7.42 12.39 -11.43
C GLU A 101 6.12 12.75 -12.18
N PRO A 102 5.94 12.39 -13.47
CA PRO A 102 4.63 12.44 -14.12
C PRO A 102 3.55 11.66 -13.37
N PHE A 103 3.86 10.46 -12.90
CA PHE A 103 2.91 9.65 -12.14
C PHE A 103 2.44 10.36 -10.86
N LYS A 104 3.36 10.91 -10.06
CA LYS A 104 3.03 11.69 -8.86
C LYS A 104 2.08 12.85 -9.17
N ARG A 105 2.31 13.58 -10.27
CA ARG A 105 1.43 14.68 -10.68
C ARG A 105 0.01 14.23 -11.04
N VAL A 106 -0.11 13.10 -11.75
CA VAL A 106 -1.42 12.54 -12.09
C VAL A 106 -2.18 12.15 -10.82
N ILE A 107 -1.52 11.45 -9.89
CA ILE A 107 -2.14 11.07 -8.61
C ILE A 107 -2.54 12.31 -7.79
N ALA A 108 -1.67 13.31 -7.68
CA ALA A 108 -1.97 14.55 -6.98
C ALA A 108 -3.17 15.31 -7.57
N SER A 109 -3.41 15.22 -8.88
CA SER A 109 -4.58 15.84 -9.52
C SER A 109 -5.92 15.11 -9.30
N MET A 110 -5.87 13.89 -8.77
CA MET A 110 -7.07 13.09 -8.46
C MET A 110 -7.58 13.28 -7.03
N ALA A 111 -6.82 13.99 -6.18
CA ALA A 111 -7.14 14.29 -4.78
C ALA A 111 -7.97 15.56 -4.63
#